data_AF-A0A846TYC8-F1
#
_entry.id   AF-A0A846TYC8-F1
#
_cell.length_a   1.000
_cell.length_b   1.000
_cell.length_c   1.000
_cell.angle_alpha   90.00
_cell.angle_beta   90.00
_cell.angle_gamma   90.00
#
_symmetry.space_group_name_H-M   'P 1'
#
loop_
_entity.id
_entity.type
_entity.pdbx_description
1 polymer ?
#
loop_
_entity_poly.entity_id
_entity_poly.type
_entity_poly.pdbx_seq_one_letter_code
_entity_poly.pdbx_strand_id
1 'polypeptide(L)'
;MARKLFSEISPLTYKISLVPQQVQRNVQDRVSRAVFTKEHQGQDLPVKIYAHNSLIRRRLGNTQPELQEGKAKSLAIAAPLVDGVVIRPGQSFSFWRNVGGRCQGVEATWGSPASSRANASVGVR
;
A
#
# COMPACT_ATOMS: atom_id res chain seq x y z
N MET A 1 -28.33 19.73 -8.01
CA MET A 1 -26.85 19.91 -8.02
C MET A 1 -26.28 19.24 -6.78
N ALA A 2 -25.47 18.20 -6.93
CA ALA A 2 -24.82 17.55 -5.81
C ALA A 2 -23.72 18.46 -5.23
N ARG A 3 -23.66 18.60 -3.90
CA ARG A 3 -22.56 19.31 -3.25
C ARG A 3 -21.30 18.45 -3.30
N LYS A 4 -20.19 19.04 -3.76
CA LYS A 4 -18.88 18.39 -3.73
C LYS A 4 -18.49 18.12 -2.29
N LEU A 5 -17.93 16.94 -2.03
CA LEU A 5 -17.39 16.58 -0.71
C LEU A 5 -16.18 17.46 -0.40
N PHE A 6 -15.91 17.73 0.88
CA PHE A 6 -14.78 18.57 1.30
C PHE A 6 -13.43 18.08 0.72
N SER A 7 -13.26 16.76 0.63
CA SER A 7 -12.10 16.09 0.03
C SER A 7 -11.97 16.27 -1.49
N GLU A 8 -13.02 16.69 -2.19
CA GLU A 8 -13.05 16.87 -3.65
C GLU A 8 -12.80 18.33 -4.07
N ILE A 9 -12.74 19.26 -3.11
CA ILE A 9 -12.60 20.69 -3.38
C ILE A 9 -11.18 21.03 -3.85
N SER A 10 -10.16 20.42 -3.23
CA SER A 10 -8.76 20.66 -3.58
C SER A 10 -7.85 19.52 -3.10
N PRO A 11 -6.64 19.37 -3.67
CA PRO A 11 -5.65 18.41 -3.18
C PRO A 11 -5.25 18.65 -1.72
N LEU A 12 -5.38 19.88 -1.21
CA LEU A 12 -5.08 20.22 0.19
C LEU A 12 -6.19 19.75 1.12
N THR A 13 -7.45 19.98 0.76
CA THR A 13 -8.61 19.53 1.57
C THR A 13 -8.73 18.01 1.60
N TYR A 14 -8.30 17.32 0.53
CA TYR A 14 -8.10 15.87 0.55
C TYR A 14 -7.08 15.46 1.63
N LYS A 15 -5.89 16.06 1.62
CA LYS A 15 -4.83 15.76 2.61
C LYS A 15 -5.29 16.00 4.04
N ILE A 16 -6.01 17.09 4.30
CA ILE A 16 -6.56 17.43 5.62
C ILE A 16 -7.56 16.35 6.07
N SER A 17 -8.38 15.84 5.16
CA SER A 17 -9.36 14.78 5.46
C SER A 17 -8.71 13.45 5.87
N LEU A 18 -7.48 13.18 5.41
CA LEU A 18 -6.73 11.97 5.75
C LEU A 18 -6.12 12.01 7.16
N VAL A 19 -5.80 13.20 7.68
CA VAL A 19 -5.18 13.38 9.00
C VAL A 19 -5.98 12.71 10.13
N PRO A 20 -7.29 12.95 10.31
CA PRO A 20 -8.04 12.31 11.38
C PRO A 20 -8.07 10.78 11.26
N GLN A 21 -8.14 10.24 10.04
CA GLN A 21 -8.13 8.80 9.79
C GLN A 21 -6.78 8.17 10.18
N GLN A 22 -5.67 8.85 9.85
CA GLN A 22 -4.33 8.41 10.24
C GLN A 22 -4.14 8.49 11.76
N VAL A 23 -4.63 9.56 12.39
CA VAL A 23 -4.57 9.73 13.85
C VAL A 23 -5.38 8.66 14.56
N GLN A 24 -6.61 8.39 14.12
CA GLN A 24 -7.46 7.36 14.70
C GLN A 24 -6.77 5.99 14.69
N ARG A 25 -6.14 5.64 13.56
CA ARG A 25 -5.40 4.38 13.42
C ARG A 25 -4.15 4.34 14.30
N ASN A 26 -3.39 5.43 14.35
CA ASN A 26 -2.23 5.54 15.24
C ASN A 26 -2.63 5.41 16.72
N VAL A 27 -3.78 5.98 17.11
CA VAL A 27 -4.31 5.85 18.47
C VAL A 27 -4.70 4.41 18.75
N GLN A 28 -5.42 3.75 17.84
CA GLN A 28 -5.77 2.34 17.97
C GLN A 28 -4.53 1.45 18.10
N ASP A 29 -3.52 1.65 17.27
CA ASP A 29 -2.28 0.88 17.31
C ASP A 29 -1.50 1.10 18.63
N ARG A 30 -1.59 2.30 19.22
CA ARG A 30 -0.96 2.60 20.53
C ARG A 30 -1.75 2.06 21.71
N VAL A 31 -3.09 2.03 21.60
CA VAL A 31 -3.98 1.45 22.62
C VAL A 31 -3.92 -0.07 22.58
N SER A 32 -3.78 -0.66 21.39
CA SER A 32 -3.48 -2.06 21.24
C SER A 32 -2.08 -2.32 21.80
N ARG A 33 -1.96 -3.07 22.89
CA ARG A 33 -0.66 -3.51 23.44
C ARG A 33 0.05 -4.54 22.54
N ALA A 34 -0.26 -4.56 21.25
CA ALA A 34 0.30 -5.50 20.29
C ALA A 34 1.80 -5.19 20.09
N VAL A 35 2.63 -6.20 20.27
CA VAL A 35 4.06 -6.09 19.98
C VAL A 35 4.21 -6.25 18.48
N PHE A 36 4.35 -5.15 17.76
CA PHE A 36 4.51 -5.23 16.31
C PHE A 36 5.95 -5.57 15.92
N THR A 37 6.11 -6.47 14.95
CA THR A 37 7.39 -6.82 14.36
C THR A 37 8.03 -5.62 13.64
N LYS A 38 9.34 -5.43 13.85
CA LYS A 38 10.17 -4.46 13.11
C LYS A 38 11.47 -5.07 12.57
N GLU A 39 11.71 -6.35 12.85
CA GLU A 39 12.92 -7.04 12.43
C GLU A 39 12.81 -7.41 10.96
N HIS A 40 13.82 -7.00 10.18
CA HIS A 40 14.04 -7.44 8.81
C HIS A 40 15.31 -8.27 8.79
N GLN A 41 15.23 -9.46 8.23
CA GLN A 41 16.38 -10.32 7.99
C GLN A 41 16.59 -10.41 6.48
N GLY A 42 17.80 -10.10 6.02
CA GLY A 42 18.17 -10.19 4.60
C GLY A 42 18.47 -11.61 4.13
N GLN A 43 18.19 -12.62 4.96
CA GLN A 43 18.39 -14.03 4.66
C GLN A 43 17.07 -14.75 4.87
N ASP A 44 16.73 -15.64 3.94
CA ASP A 44 15.54 -16.46 4.03
C ASP A 44 15.59 -17.38 5.25
N LEU A 45 14.42 -17.61 5.85
CA LEU A 45 14.29 -18.61 6.91
C LEU A 45 14.63 -20.00 6.34
N PRO A 46 15.27 -20.87 7.15
CA PRO A 46 15.77 -22.16 6.67
C PRO A 46 14.67 -23.12 6.20
N VAL A 47 13.41 -22.88 6.57
CA VAL A 47 12.26 -23.72 6.22
C VAL A 47 11.10 -22.87 5.70
N LYS A 48 10.61 -23.21 4.51
CA LYS A 48 9.44 -22.59 3.88
C LYS A 48 8.20 -23.46 4.13
N ILE A 49 7.31 -22.98 4.99
CA ILE A 49 6.09 -23.72 5.37
C ILE A 49 4.95 -23.51 4.37
N TYR A 50 4.86 -22.32 3.77
CA TYR A 50 3.77 -21.95 2.88
C TYR A 50 4.24 -20.99 1.78
N ALA A 51 3.72 -21.18 0.58
CA ALA A 51 3.90 -20.27 -0.55
C ALA A 51 2.56 -20.03 -1.22
N HIS A 52 2.25 -18.78 -1.51
CA HIS A 52 1.07 -18.44 -2.28
C HIS A 52 1.46 -17.41 -3.35
N ASN A 53 1.14 -17.74 -4.60
CA ASN A 53 1.26 -16.82 -5.72
C ASN A 53 -0.13 -16.61 -6.30
N SER A 54 -0.54 -15.35 -6.40
CA SER A 54 -1.82 -14.99 -7.02
C SER A 54 -1.58 -14.01 -8.15
N LEU A 55 -2.22 -14.28 -9.28
CA LEU A 55 -2.23 -13.39 -10.44
C LEU A 55 -2.87 -12.05 -10.05
N ILE A 56 -2.09 -10.98 -10.12
CA ILE A 56 -2.51 -9.59 -9.84
C ILE A 56 -3.31 -9.01 -11.01
N ARG A 57 -2.96 -9.37 -12.25
CA ARG A 57 -3.64 -8.90 -13.47
C ARG A 57 -4.70 -9.91 -13.89
N ARG A 58 -5.99 -9.55 -13.79
CA ARG A 58 -7.13 -10.39 -14.22
C ARG A 58 -8.17 -9.50 -14.86
N ARG A 59 -8.55 -9.75 -16.12
CA ARG A 59 -9.64 -8.99 -16.76
C ARG A 59 -10.95 -9.28 -16.00
N LEU A 60 -11.39 -8.33 -15.18
CA LEU A 60 -12.61 -8.43 -14.40
C LEU A 60 -13.68 -7.59 -15.10
N GLY A 61 -14.49 -8.20 -15.96
CA GLY A 61 -15.59 -7.52 -16.68
C GLY A 61 -15.20 -6.16 -17.29
N ASN A 62 -16.03 -5.13 -17.05
CA ASN A 62 -15.84 -3.76 -17.55
C ASN A 62 -14.84 -2.92 -16.72
N THR A 63 -13.91 -3.55 -16.00
CA THR A 63 -12.93 -2.79 -15.20
C THR A 63 -11.87 -2.19 -16.11
N GLN A 64 -11.64 -0.88 -15.99
CA GLN A 64 -10.59 -0.20 -16.73
C GLN A 64 -9.22 -0.82 -16.39
N PRO A 65 -8.40 -1.16 -17.40
CA PRO A 65 -7.09 -1.78 -17.19
C PRO A 65 -6.16 -0.91 -16.34
N GLU A 66 -6.31 0.41 -16.42
CA GLU A 66 -5.57 1.42 -15.63
C GLU A 66 -5.70 1.21 -14.11
N LEU A 67 -6.90 0.86 -13.62
CA LEU A 67 -7.12 0.59 -12.20
C LEU A 67 -6.39 -0.68 -11.72
N GLN A 68 -6.17 -1.65 -12.60
CA GLN A 68 -5.39 -2.84 -12.27
C GLN A 68 -3.89 -2.52 -12.23
N GLU A 69 -3.42 -1.61 -13.10
CA GLU A 69 -2.04 -1.15 -13.07
C GLU A 69 -1.73 -0.39 -11.78
N GLY A 70 -2.67 0.39 -11.24
CA GLY A 70 -2.54 1.02 -9.92
C GLY A 70 -2.30 0.03 -8.80
N LYS A 71 -3.03 -1.10 -8.80
CA LYS A 71 -2.82 -2.18 -7.83
C LYS A 71 -1.45 -2.82 -7.97
N ALA A 72 -1.02 -3.08 -9.21
CA ALA A 72 0.30 -3.64 -9.47
C ALA A 72 1.44 -2.71 -9.03
N LYS A 73 1.32 -1.40 -9.28
CA LYS A 73 2.29 -0.38 -8.84
C LYS A 73 2.34 -0.29 -7.31
N SER A 74 1.19 -0.24 -6.64
CA SER A 74 1.14 -0.22 -5.17
C SER A 74 1.78 -1.48 -4.55
N LEU A 75 1.53 -2.65 -5.14
CA LEU A 75 2.16 -3.89 -4.71
C LEU A 75 3.67 -3.90 -4.98
N ALA A 76 4.13 -3.34 -6.11
CA ALA A 76 5.55 -3.22 -6.40
C ALA A 76 6.29 -2.32 -5.38
N ILE A 77 5.63 -1.27 -4.88
CA ILE A 77 6.18 -0.41 -3.81
C ILE A 77 6.13 -1.11 -2.45
N ALA A 78 5.06 -1.88 -2.19
CA ALA A 78 4.86 -2.57 -0.92
C ALA A 78 5.74 -3.81 -0.75
N ALA A 79 5.97 -4.57 -1.82
CA ALA A 79 6.69 -5.83 -1.80
C ALA A 79 8.07 -5.74 -1.11
N PRO A 80 8.99 -4.83 -1.50
CA PRO A 80 10.30 -4.73 -0.85
C PRO A 80 10.24 -4.25 0.62
N LEU A 81 9.13 -3.65 1.05
CA LEU A 81 8.94 -3.18 2.43
C LEU A 81 8.42 -4.27 3.37
N VAL A 82 7.89 -5.36 2.81
CA VAL A 82 7.36 -6.51 3.56
C VAL A 82 8.29 -7.70 3.43
N ASP A 83 9.13 -7.72 2.41
CA ASP A 83 10.12 -8.76 2.21
C ASP A 83 11.10 -8.84 3.40
N GLY A 84 11.44 -10.08 3.78
CA GLY A 84 12.34 -10.37 4.90
C GLY A 84 11.82 -10.02 6.30
N VAL A 85 10.53 -9.70 6.49
CA VAL A 85 9.98 -9.42 7.83
C VAL A 85 9.91 -10.69 8.68
N VAL A 86 10.54 -10.68 9.85
CA VAL A 86 10.61 -11.85 10.76
C VAL A 86 9.70 -11.67 11.96
N ILE A 87 8.60 -12.42 12.01
CA ILE A 87 7.64 -12.37 13.11
C ILE A 87 8.04 -13.36 14.20
N ARG A 88 8.47 -12.87 15.36
CA ARG A 88 8.76 -13.72 16.53
C ARG A 88 7.49 -14.09 17.31
N PRO A 89 7.50 -15.16 18.11
CA PRO A 89 6.38 -15.49 18.99
C PRO A 89 5.95 -14.30 19.86
N GLY A 90 4.64 -14.04 19.95
CA GLY A 90 4.09 -12.89 20.66
C GLY A 90 4.14 -11.57 19.89
N GLN A 91 4.74 -11.55 18.70
CA GLN A 91 4.70 -10.40 17.80
C GLN A 91 3.57 -10.49 16.77
N SER A 92 3.14 -9.34 16.27
CA SER A 92 2.14 -9.19 15.22
C SER A 92 2.68 -8.38 14.05
N PHE A 93 2.28 -8.75 12.83
CA PHE A 93 2.61 -7.99 11.62
C PHE A 93 1.52 -6.96 11.32
N SER A 94 1.92 -5.72 11.03
CA SER A 94 1.00 -4.67 10.56
C SER A 94 1.46 -4.14 9.21
N PHE A 95 0.70 -4.46 8.17
CA PHE A 95 0.97 -4.00 6.81
C PHE A 95 1.00 -2.47 6.71
N TRP A 96 0.04 -1.79 7.37
CA TRP A 96 -0.05 -0.33 7.34
C TRP A 96 1.12 0.35 8.05
N ARG A 97 1.71 -0.30 9.06
CA ARG A 97 2.88 0.25 9.76
C ARG A 97 4.16 0.15 8.92
N ASN A 98 4.29 -0.90 8.12
CA ASN A 98 5.46 -1.09 7.25
C ASN A 98 5.34 -0.29 5.93
N VAL A 99 4.14 -0.19 5.39
CA VAL A 99 3.90 0.34 4.03
C VAL A 99 3.14 1.68 4.02
N GLY A 100 2.34 1.95 5.05
CA GLY A 100 1.12 2.77 4.97
C GLY A 100 1.25 4.16 4.37
N GLY A 101 2.36 4.87 4.54
CA GLY A 101 2.55 6.21 3.94
C GLY A 101 3.02 6.19 2.48
N ARG A 102 3.67 5.12 2.03
CA ARG A 102 4.39 5.08 0.75
C ARG A 102 3.51 4.73 -0.44
N CYS A 103 2.42 4.01 -0.23
CA CYS A 103 1.48 3.62 -1.29
C CYS A 103 0.33 4.62 -1.53
N GLN A 104 0.12 5.61 -0.65
CA GLN A 104 -1.01 6.55 -0.73
C GLN A 104 -0.96 7.47 -1.96
N GLY A 105 0.23 7.73 -2.51
CA GLY A 105 0.42 8.60 -3.68
C GLY A 105 0.20 7.92 -5.03
N VAL A 106 0.10 6.59 -5.08
CA VAL A 106 -0.02 5.85 -6.35
C VAL A 106 -1.40 6.03 -6.96
N GLU A 107 -2.43 6.23 -6.14
CA GLU A 107 -3.82 6.42 -6.60
C GLU A 107 -4.12 7.87 -7.03
N ALA A 108 -3.33 8.85 -6.59
CA ALA A 108 -3.56 10.27 -6.87
C ALA A 108 -3.12 10.71 -8.28
N THR A 109 -2.50 9.82 -9.07
CA THR A 109 -2.00 10.15 -10.43
C THR A 109 -2.95 9.74 -11.56
N TRP A 110 -4.02 9.00 -11.26
CA TRP A 110 -4.98 8.48 -12.27
C TRP A 110 -5.98 9.52 -12.80
N GLY A 111 -5.99 10.74 -12.25
CA GLY A 111 -6.91 11.82 -12.66
C GLY A 111 -6.25 13.04 -13.28
N SER A 112 -4.93 13.02 -13.53
CA SER A 112 -4.21 14.17 -14.09
C SER A 112 -3.91 13.92 -15.58
N PRO A 113 -4.28 14.83 -16.51
CA PRO A 113 -4.12 14.63 -17.96
C PRO A 113 -2.65 14.61 -18.44
N ALA A 114 -1.68 14.63 -17.51
CA ALA A 114 -0.25 14.66 -17.78
C ALA A 114 0.47 13.30 -17.73
N SER A 115 -0.24 12.17 -17.52
CA SER A 115 0.38 10.84 -17.47
C SER A 115 0.53 10.19 -18.84
N SER A 116 1.23 10.85 -19.78
CA SER A 116 1.61 10.26 -21.08
C SER A 116 3.10 9.96 -21.23
N ARG A 117 3.92 10.12 -20.18
CA ARG A 117 5.36 9.81 -20.25
C ARG A 117 5.91 9.29 -18.93
N ALA A 118 5.94 7.97 -18.76
CA ALA A 118 6.93 7.30 -17.92
C ALA A 118 6.99 5.80 -18.29
N ASN A 119 7.79 5.48 -19.31
CA ASN A 119 8.29 4.12 -19.50
C ASN A 119 9.24 3.82 -18.34
N ALA A 120 8.91 2.84 -17.50
CA ALA A 120 9.84 2.25 -16.56
C ALA A 120 9.92 0.75 -16.86
N SER A 121 10.87 0.40 -17.72
CA SER A 121 11.43 -0.94 -17.83
C SER A 121 12.22 -1.24 -16.56
N VAL A 122 11.71 -2.11 -15.70
CA VAL A 122 12.48 -2.69 -14.59
C VAL A 122 12.69 -4.16 -14.91
N GLY A 123 13.90 -4.48 -15.35
CA GLY A 123 14.39 -5.84 -15.47
C GLY A 123 14.55 -6.43 -14.06
N VAL A 124 13.99 -7.61 -13.87
CA VAL A 124 14.19 -8.43 -12.68
C VAL A 124 15.57 -9.11 -12.83
N ARG A 125 16.48 -8.85 -11.89
CA ARG A 125 17.59 -9.75 -11.57
C ARG A 125 17.25 -10.47 -10.29
#